data_AF-A0A6I7QB59-F1
#
_entry.id   AF-A0A6I7QB59-F1
#
_cell.length_a   1.000
_cell.length_b   1.000
_cell.length_c   1.000
_cell.angle_alpha   90.00
_cell.angle_beta   90.00
_cell.angle_gamma   90.00
#
_symmetry.space_group_name_H-M   'P 1'
#
loop_
_entity.id
_entity.type
_entity.pdbx_description
1 polymer ?
#
loop_
_entity_poly.entity_id
_entity_poly.type
_entity_poly.pdbx_seq_one_letter_code
_entity_poly.pdbx_strand_id
1 'polypeptide(L)'
;MSQILTGIQQVGIGVSDIDEAWKWYRTAFGTDVPVFDDEAEAKLMRQYTGNEVHSRRAVLALNMNGGGGFEIWQFKSREPRACAFEHRIGDLGINAVKIKCRSVQSTLLHYKENSLSGVSTRQIAPDKTEHLWVKDPYQNLFQVVEGNSWFSERKQSTGGVCGVIIGVSNIDKALPLYSSALGFSETVYNQSGTFSDLEPGIHYRRVLLRKPQKDEGAFSRLFGHIDIELIQDLDREPRKIFEHRYWGDLGFIHVCFDVNNMDRLKELCSGLGYSFTVDSANTFDMGEAAGRFSYIEDPDGTLIEFVQAHKLPLLKNLGWYLNIKKRKKKKPLPDWMLKTMG
;
A
#
# COMPACT_ATOMS: atom_id res chain seq x y z
N MET A 1 15.67 2.70 19.87
CA MET A 1 16.27 2.63 18.52
C MET A 1 15.36 3.35 17.54
N SER A 2 15.90 3.96 16.48
CA SER A 2 15.12 4.68 15.47
C SER A 2 14.28 3.76 14.61
N GLN A 3 13.05 4.16 14.28
CA GLN A 3 12.20 3.48 13.30
C GLN A 3 12.84 3.46 11.91
N ILE A 4 12.94 2.26 11.34
CA ILE A 4 13.44 2.04 9.98
C ILE A 4 12.34 2.34 8.96
N LEU A 5 11.17 1.72 9.13
CA LEU A 5 9.95 2.07 8.39
C LEU A 5 9.14 3.13 9.13
N THR A 6 8.50 4.04 8.41
CA THR A 6 7.71 5.15 9.00
C THR A 6 6.22 5.05 8.69
N GLY A 7 5.85 4.33 7.63
CA GLY A 7 4.48 4.19 7.15
C GLY A 7 4.44 3.47 5.79
N ILE A 8 3.23 3.25 5.27
CA ILE A 8 3.00 2.85 3.88
C ILE A 8 3.04 4.13 3.06
N GLN A 9 3.94 4.19 2.08
CA GLN A 9 4.05 5.33 1.17
C GLN A 9 2.95 5.24 0.11
N GLN A 10 2.80 4.06 -0.51
CA GLN A 10 1.75 3.76 -1.47
C GLN A 10 1.45 2.25 -1.53
N VAL A 11 0.32 1.92 -2.18
CA VAL A 11 0.10 0.62 -2.79
C VAL A 11 0.04 0.81 -4.31
N GLY A 12 0.78 -0.01 -5.06
CA GLY A 12 0.73 -0.01 -6.51
C GLY A 12 -0.52 -0.73 -7.02
N ILE A 13 -1.20 -0.15 -8.01
CA ILE A 13 -2.43 -0.70 -8.60
C ILE A 13 -2.31 -0.68 -10.13
N GLY A 14 -2.19 -1.85 -10.74
CA GLY A 14 -2.26 -1.99 -12.20
C GLY A 14 -3.69 -1.85 -12.70
N VAL A 15 -3.89 -1.03 -13.74
CA VAL A 15 -5.19 -0.71 -14.35
C VAL A 15 -5.10 -0.65 -15.87
N SER A 16 -6.24 -0.77 -16.56
CA SER A 16 -6.29 -0.57 -18.03
C SER A 16 -6.49 0.88 -18.42
N ASP A 17 -7.16 1.67 -17.56
CA ASP A 17 -7.40 3.10 -17.75
C ASP A 17 -7.16 3.86 -16.44
N ILE A 18 -6.08 4.63 -16.40
CA ILE A 18 -5.66 5.41 -15.24
C ILE A 18 -6.62 6.58 -14.94
N ASP A 19 -7.23 7.19 -15.96
CA ASP A 19 -8.09 8.35 -15.76
C ASP A 19 -9.45 7.92 -15.20
N GLU A 20 -9.99 6.78 -15.67
CA GLU A 20 -11.15 6.12 -15.07
C GLU A 20 -10.89 5.72 -13.61
N ALA A 21 -9.79 4.97 -13.39
CA ALA A 21 -9.43 4.48 -12.07
C ALA A 21 -9.24 5.63 -11.08
N TRP A 22 -8.45 6.64 -11.46
CA TRP A 22 -8.14 7.76 -10.58
C TRP A 22 -9.38 8.62 -10.31
N LYS A 23 -10.25 8.83 -11.30
CA LYS A 23 -11.54 9.49 -11.07
C LYS A 23 -12.35 8.75 -10.01
N TRP A 24 -12.44 7.42 -10.10
CA TRP A 24 -13.15 6.62 -9.11
C TRP A 24 -12.48 6.70 -7.73
N TYR A 25 -11.16 6.59 -7.63
CA TYR A 25 -10.44 6.70 -6.35
C TYR A 25 -10.59 8.08 -5.68
N ARG A 26 -10.63 9.17 -6.46
CA ARG A 26 -10.94 10.50 -5.93
C ARG A 26 -12.33 10.56 -5.30
N THR A 27 -13.33 9.98 -5.96
CA THR A 27 -14.71 9.96 -5.46
C THR A 27 -14.86 9.05 -4.23
N ALA A 28 -14.30 7.83 -4.27
CA ALA A 28 -14.46 6.85 -3.20
C ALA A 28 -13.57 7.13 -1.98
N PHE A 29 -12.33 7.54 -2.21
CA PHE A 29 -11.28 7.57 -1.18
C PHE A 29 -10.60 8.93 -1.02
N GLY A 30 -10.99 9.95 -1.78
CA GLY A 30 -10.40 11.29 -1.65
C GLY A 30 -8.90 11.34 -1.98
N THR A 31 -8.39 10.41 -2.79
CA THR A 31 -7.00 10.40 -3.30
C THR A 31 -6.83 11.40 -4.45
N ASP A 32 -6.99 12.69 -4.12
CA ASP A 32 -7.14 13.80 -5.06
C ASP A 32 -5.88 14.66 -5.26
N VAL A 33 -4.79 14.34 -4.56
CA VAL A 33 -3.55 15.10 -4.63
C VAL A 33 -2.48 14.35 -5.42
N PRO A 34 -2.17 14.76 -6.67
CA PRO A 34 -1.10 14.13 -7.44
C PRO A 34 0.29 14.59 -6.96
N VAL A 35 1.09 13.63 -6.51
CA VAL A 35 2.52 13.84 -6.26
C VAL A 35 3.28 13.90 -7.58
N PHE A 36 2.98 13.00 -8.52
CA PHE A 36 3.44 13.03 -9.90
C PHE A 36 2.43 12.35 -10.83
N ASP A 37 2.53 12.66 -12.13
CA ASP A 37 1.92 11.96 -13.26
C ASP A 37 3.01 11.89 -14.34
N ASP A 38 3.48 10.69 -14.65
CA ASP A 38 4.68 10.49 -15.47
C ASP A 38 4.50 9.35 -16.48
N GLU A 39 5.07 9.55 -17.68
CA GLU A 39 5.20 8.53 -18.71
C GLU A 39 6.68 8.18 -18.93
N ALA A 40 7.03 6.91 -18.75
CA ALA A 40 8.41 6.46 -18.85
C ALA A 40 8.51 4.96 -19.20
N GLU A 41 9.75 4.46 -19.28
CA GLU A 41 10.06 3.05 -19.47
C GLU A 41 10.41 2.38 -18.12
N ALA A 42 9.79 1.23 -17.82
CA ALA A 42 10.03 0.46 -16.60
C ALA A 42 11.32 -0.38 -16.67
N LYS A 43 12.47 0.26 -16.93
CA LYS A 43 13.75 -0.41 -17.22
C LYS A 43 14.27 -1.31 -16.11
N LEU A 44 14.03 -0.94 -14.85
CA LEU A 44 14.51 -1.68 -13.68
C LEU A 44 13.63 -2.89 -13.35
N MET A 45 12.39 -2.93 -13.86
CA MET A 45 11.41 -3.97 -13.53
C MET A 45 11.44 -5.19 -14.45
N ARG A 46 12.42 -5.29 -15.38
CA ARG A 46 12.50 -6.37 -16.39
C ARG A 46 12.26 -7.77 -15.82
N GLN A 47 12.83 -8.07 -14.64
CA GLN A 47 12.66 -9.39 -14.02
C GLN A 47 11.20 -9.74 -13.68
N TYR A 48 10.35 -8.74 -13.44
CA TYR A 48 8.91 -8.90 -13.17
C TYR A 48 8.04 -8.60 -14.39
N THR A 49 8.65 -8.30 -15.54
CA THR A 49 7.96 -7.97 -16.79
C THR A 49 8.47 -8.83 -17.96
N GLY A 50 8.70 -10.12 -17.70
CA GLY A 50 9.07 -11.09 -18.74
C GLY A 50 10.44 -10.86 -19.37
N ASN A 51 11.35 -10.19 -18.67
CA ASN A 51 12.66 -9.74 -19.15
C ASN A 51 12.63 -8.65 -20.24
N GLU A 52 11.47 -8.02 -20.47
CA GLU A 52 11.30 -6.95 -21.44
C GLU A 52 11.09 -5.59 -20.78
N VAL A 53 11.45 -4.52 -21.49
CA VAL A 53 11.14 -3.15 -21.07
C VAL A 53 9.79 -2.78 -21.61
N HIS A 54 8.92 -2.30 -20.74
CA HIS A 54 7.62 -1.77 -21.13
C HIS A 54 7.51 -0.29 -20.83
N SER A 55 6.91 0.47 -21.75
CA SER A 55 6.46 1.84 -21.50
C SER A 55 5.17 1.85 -20.65
N ARG A 56 5.04 2.88 -19.80
CA ARG A 56 3.98 3.02 -18.80
C ARG A 56 3.59 4.47 -18.54
N ARG A 57 2.38 4.68 -18.04
CA ARG A 57 1.97 5.89 -17.30
C ARG A 57 1.78 5.52 -15.83
N ALA A 58 2.26 6.36 -14.91
CA ALA A 58 2.09 6.17 -13.48
C ALA A 58 1.67 7.48 -12.80
N VAL A 59 0.68 7.40 -11.92
CA VAL A 59 0.21 8.51 -11.08
C VAL A 59 0.35 8.10 -9.62
N LEU A 60 1.17 8.83 -8.86
CA LEU A 60 1.16 8.72 -7.41
C LEU A 60 0.21 9.76 -6.83
N ALA A 61 -0.89 9.32 -6.23
CA ALA A 61 -1.90 10.20 -5.64
C ALA A 61 -2.10 9.95 -4.14
N LEU A 62 -2.22 11.03 -3.37
CA LEU A 62 -2.40 11.03 -1.92
C LEU A 62 -3.78 11.52 -1.51
N ASN A 63 -4.20 11.15 -0.30
CA ASN A 63 -5.28 11.79 0.42
C ASN A 63 -4.70 12.61 1.59
N MET A 64 -4.95 13.92 1.59
CA MET A 64 -4.39 14.84 2.58
C MET A 64 -5.05 14.79 3.96
N ASN A 65 -6.10 13.99 4.19
CA ASN A 65 -6.48 13.56 5.54
C ASN A 65 -5.42 12.63 6.18
N GLY A 66 -4.42 12.20 5.40
CA GLY A 66 -3.29 11.35 5.79
C GLY A 66 -3.53 9.90 5.41
N GLY A 67 -2.54 9.03 5.65
CA GLY A 67 -2.45 7.68 5.07
C GLY A 67 -1.51 7.65 3.85
N GLY A 68 -1.14 6.45 3.42
CA GLY A 68 -0.40 6.23 2.17
C GLY A 68 -1.26 6.52 0.93
N GLY A 69 -0.59 6.62 -0.22
CA GLY A 69 -1.22 6.87 -1.52
C GLY A 69 -1.51 5.64 -2.34
N PHE A 70 -1.88 5.89 -3.59
CA PHE A 70 -1.89 4.90 -4.66
C PHE A 70 -0.87 5.29 -5.72
N GLU A 71 -0.04 4.33 -6.14
CA GLU A 71 0.64 4.41 -7.43
C GLU A 71 -0.23 3.68 -8.46
N ILE A 72 -1.02 4.44 -9.20
CA ILE A 72 -1.90 3.92 -10.24
C ILE A 72 -1.07 3.76 -11.50
N TRP A 73 -1.06 2.55 -12.04
CA TRP A 73 -0.08 2.13 -13.03
C TRP A 73 -0.78 1.57 -14.27
N GLN A 74 -0.42 2.04 -15.46
CA GLN A 74 -0.98 1.58 -16.73
C GLN A 74 0.10 1.28 -17.78
N PHE A 75 0.02 0.12 -18.43
CA PHE A 75 0.90 -0.23 -19.55
C PHE A 75 0.55 0.67 -20.75
N LYS A 76 1.56 1.19 -21.44
CA LYS A 76 1.41 1.90 -22.72
C LYS A 76 1.90 1.09 -23.91
N SER A 77 2.72 0.08 -23.65
CA SER A 77 3.31 -0.81 -24.66
C SER A 77 2.54 -2.11 -24.88
N ARG A 78 1.56 -2.42 -24.01
CA ARG A 78 0.74 -3.63 -24.12
C ARG A 78 -0.57 -3.48 -23.34
N GLU A 79 -1.51 -4.37 -23.63
CA GLU A 79 -2.72 -4.52 -22.82
C GLU A 79 -2.40 -5.29 -21.52
N PRO A 80 -2.84 -4.77 -20.34
CA PRO A 80 -2.70 -5.47 -19.08
C PRO A 80 -3.62 -6.70 -19.03
N ARG A 81 -3.21 -7.74 -18.28
CA ARG A 81 -3.98 -8.98 -18.11
C ARG A 81 -4.70 -9.00 -16.76
N ALA A 82 -5.97 -9.40 -16.78
CA ALA A 82 -6.70 -9.77 -15.57
C ALA A 82 -6.22 -11.12 -15.01
N CYS A 83 -6.51 -11.38 -13.73
CA CYS A 83 -6.32 -12.71 -13.15
C CYS A 83 -7.16 -13.74 -13.93
N ALA A 84 -6.56 -14.87 -14.30
CA ALA A 84 -7.23 -15.90 -15.10
C ALA A 84 -8.32 -16.68 -14.33
N PHE A 85 -8.45 -16.41 -13.04
CA PHE A 85 -9.44 -17.01 -12.15
C PHE A 85 -9.97 -15.94 -11.18
N GLU A 86 -11.15 -16.18 -10.62
CA GLU A 86 -11.66 -15.40 -9.51
C GLU A 86 -10.84 -15.73 -8.25
N HIS A 87 -9.91 -14.85 -7.90
CA HIS A 87 -9.14 -14.99 -6.68
C HIS A 87 -10.03 -14.71 -5.47
N ARG A 88 -9.80 -15.46 -4.40
CA ARG A 88 -10.53 -15.32 -3.13
C ARG A 88 -9.57 -14.91 -2.04
N ILE A 89 -10.11 -14.40 -0.95
CA ILE A 89 -9.34 -14.15 0.27
C ILE A 89 -8.59 -15.43 0.67
N GLY A 90 -7.30 -15.28 0.99
CA GLY A 90 -6.39 -16.40 1.27
C GLY A 90 -5.53 -16.84 0.09
N ASP A 91 -5.83 -16.45 -1.14
CA ASP A 91 -4.92 -16.65 -2.28
C ASP A 91 -3.65 -15.80 -2.12
N LEU A 92 -2.50 -16.30 -2.60
CA LEU A 92 -1.19 -15.72 -2.33
C LEU A 92 -1.01 -14.36 -3.02
N GLY A 93 -0.67 -13.33 -2.24
CA GLY A 93 -0.52 -11.95 -2.69
C GLY A 93 -1.39 -10.96 -1.90
N ILE A 94 -1.40 -9.70 -2.33
CA ILE A 94 -2.23 -8.65 -1.70
C ILE A 94 -3.70 -8.89 -2.08
N ASN A 95 -4.51 -9.30 -1.11
CA ASN A 95 -5.94 -9.56 -1.31
C ASN A 95 -6.80 -8.31 -1.15
N ALA A 96 -6.42 -7.37 -0.27
CA ALA A 96 -7.15 -6.14 -0.10
C ALA A 96 -6.27 -5.00 0.44
N VAL A 97 -6.68 -3.76 0.15
CA VAL A 97 -6.07 -2.55 0.73
C VAL A 97 -6.97 -1.98 1.82
N LYS A 98 -6.39 -1.67 2.99
CA LYS A 98 -7.11 -1.01 4.09
C LYS A 98 -7.08 0.50 3.90
N ILE A 99 -8.26 1.12 3.85
CA ILE A 99 -8.46 2.57 3.76
C ILE A 99 -9.02 3.06 5.08
N LYS A 100 -8.39 4.07 5.68
CA LYS A 100 -8.90 4.60 6.95
C LYS A 100 -10.10 5.51 6.74
N CYS A 101 -11.02 5.49 7.68
CA CYS A 101 -12.16 6.40 7.78
C CYS A 101 -12.33 6.88 9.22
N ARG A 102 -13.03 8.00 9.42
CA ARG A 102 -13.31 8.50 10.78
C ARG A 102 -14.45 7.75 11.46
N SER A 103 -15.40 7.29 10.66
CA SER A 103 -16.51 6.46 11.10
C SER A 103 -17.00 5.61 9.95
N VAL A 104 -17.14 4.31 10.20
CA VAL A 104 -17.68 3.37 9.21
C VAL A 104 -19.13 3.72 8.86
N GLN A 105 -19.91 4.11 9.87
CA GLN A 105 -21.31 4.48 9.69
C GLN A 105 -21.48 5.72 8.79
N SER A 106 -20.75 6.80 9.06
CA SER A 106 -20.86 8.01 8.23
C SER A 106 -20.33 7.79 6.81
N THR A 107 -19.29 6.97 6.66
CA THR A 107 -18.72 6.62 5.35
C THR A 107 -19.70 5.79 4.52
N LEU A 108 -20.40 4.83 5.14
CA LEU A 108 -21.44 4.06 4.46
C LEU A 108 -22.58 4.94 3.96
N LEU A 109 -23.01 5.93 4.76
CA LEU A 109 -24.03 6.90 4.35
C LEU A 109 -23.54 7.73 3.16
N HIS A 110 -22.31 8.26 3.23
CA HIS A 110 -21.70 9.02 2.14
C HIS A 110 -21.64 8.22 0.83
N TYR A 111 -21.25 6.94 0.90
CA TYR A 111 -21.23 6.07 -0.28
C TYR A 111 -22.61 5.81 -0.88
N LYS A 112 -23.64 5.67 -0.04
CA LYS A 112 -25.03 5.55 -0.52
C LYS A 112 -25.52 6.82 -1.19
N GLU A 113 -25.26 7.98 -0.59
CA GLU A 113 -25.63 9.29 -1.15
C GLU A 113 -24.96 9.55 -2.51
N ASN A 114 -23.73 9.07 -2.69
CA ASN A 114 -22.99 9.18 -3.95
C ASN A 114 -23.22 8.00 -4.91
N SER A 115 -24.15 7.09 -4.59
CA SER A 115 -24.47 5.91 -5.40
C SER A 115 -23.24 5.07 -5.78
N LEU A 116 -22.28 4.95 -4.86
CA LEU A 116 -21.08 4.14 -5.07
C LEU A 116 -21.46 2.65 -5.10
N SER A 117 -21.16 1.98 -6.21
CA SER A 117 -21.39 0.54 -6.37
C SER A 117 -20.32 -0.28 -5.64
N GLY A 118 -20.60 -1.57 -5.41
CA GLY A 118 -19.61 -2.50 -4.85
C GLY A 118 -19.32 -2.33 -3.36
N VAL A 119 -20.18 -1.61 -2.62
CA VAL A 119 -20.06 -1.39 -1.16
C VAL A 119 -20.91 -2.41 -0.41
N SER A 120 -20.31 -3.12 0.56
CA SER A 120 -21.04 -4.05 1.42
C SER A 120 -21.87 -3.35 2.50
N THR A 121 -22.73 -4.11 3.18
CA THR A 121 -23.19 -3.70 4.52
C THR A 121 -22.03 -3.69 5.51
N ARG A 122 -22.23 -3.09 6.70
CA ARG A 122 -21.26 -3.17 7.80
C ARG A 122 -20.95 -4.62 8.14
N GLN A 123 -19.67 -4.89 8.32
CA GLN A 123 -19.11 -6.19 8.72
C GLN A 123 -18.36 -6.02 10.04
N ILE A 124 -18.07 -7.13 10.70
CA ILE A 124 -17.35 -7.17 11.98
C ILE A 124 -16.05 -7.96 11.80
N ALA A 125 -14.93 -7.33 12.11
CA ALA A 125 -13.61 -7.94 12.09
C ALA A 125 -13.34 -8.77 13.38
N PRO A 126 -12.28 -9.59 13.42
CA PRO A 126 -11.96 -10.46 14.58
C PRO A 126 -11.71 -9.71 15.91
N ASP A 127 -11.32 -8.44 15.85
CA ASP A 127 -11.16 -7.54 17.00
C ASP A 127 -12.45 -6.81 17.39
N LYS A 128 -13.59 -7.20 16.80
CA LYS A 128 -14.92 -6.63 17.01
C LYS A 128 -15.09 -5.20 16.48
N THR A 129 -14.16 -4.72 15.67
CA THR A 129 -14.32 -3.43 14.97
C THR A 129 -15.22 -3.58 13.75
N GLU A 130 -15.94 -2.51 13.41
CA GLU A 130 -16.74 -2.47 12.20
C GLU A 130 -15.86 -2.13 10.98
N HIS A 131 -16.23 -2.64 9.81
CA HIS A 131 -15.64 -2.24 8.53
C HIS A 131 -16.64 -2.35 7.36
N LEU A 132 -16.23 -1.83 6.20
CA LEU A 132 -16.90 -2.04 4.91
C LEU A 132 -15.96 -2.73 3.93
N TRP A 133 -16.50 -3.62 3.11
CA TRP A 133 -15.85 -4.03 1.88
C TRP A 133 -16.28 -3.12 0.75
N VAL A 134 -15.34 -2.70 -0.08
CA VAL A 134 -15.57 -1.85 -1.26
C VAL A 134 -14.81 -2.45 -2.44
N LYS A 135 -15.47 -2.60 -3.59
CA LYS A 135 -14.83 -2.99 -4.85
C LYS A 135 -14.69 -1.80 -5.78
N ASP A 136 -13.53 -1.67 -6.40
CA ASP A 136 -13.33 -0.71 -7.50
C ASP A 136 -13.86 -1.26 -8.85
N PRO A 137 -13.81 -0.48 -9.94
CA PRO A 137 -14.24 -0.94 -11.27
C PRO A 137 -13.49 -2.18 -11.77
N TYR A 138 -12.27 -2.41 -11.29
CA TYR A 138 -11.39 -3.53 -11.63
C TYR A 138 -11.58 -4.75 -10.73
N GLN A 139 -12.58 -4.71 -9.84
CA GLN A 139 -12.87 -5.74 -8.83
C GLN A 139 -11.80 -5.90 -7.75
N ASN A 140 -10.89 -4.93 -7.60
CA ASN A 140 -9.96 -4.90 -6.49
C ASN A 140 -10.71 -4.62 -5.19
N LEU A 141 -10.32 -5.34 -4.13
CA LEU A 141 -11.00 -5.27 -2.85
C LEU A 141 -10.32 -4.27 -1.92
N PHE A 142 -11.12 -3.42 -1.29
CA PHE A 142 -10.69 -2.48 -0.26
C PHE A 142 -11.47 -2.75 1.03
N GLN A 143 -10.79 -2.63 2.16
CA GLN A 143 -11.39 -2.70 3.49
C GLN A 143 -11.38 -1.30 4.11
N VAL A 144 -12.55 -0.69 4.26
CA VAL A 144 -12.65 0.62 4.91
C VAL A 144 -12.82 0.42 6.41
N VAL A 145 -11.83 0.88 7.18
CA VAL A 145 -11.70 0.65 8.63
C VAL A 145 -11.58 1.97 9.38
N GLU A 146 -11.95 2.01 10.66
CA GLU A 146 -11.75 3.22 11.47
C GLU A 146 -10.26 3.44 11.76
N GLY A 147 -9.79 4.67 11.56
CA GLY A 147 -8.41 5.07 11.83
C GLY A 147 -8.30 6.06 12.99
N ASN A 148 -7.26 5.92 13.81
CA ASN A 148 -7.02 6.79 14.96
C ASN A 148 -5.91 7.84 14.75
N SER A 149 -5.26 7.88 13.58
CA SER A 149 -4.21 8.85 13.24
C SER A 149 -4.57 9.65 12.00
N TRP A 150 -4.62 10.97 12.11
CA TRP A 150 -5.07 11.89 11.05
C TRP A 150 -4.08 13.04 10.86
N PHE A 151 -3.85 13.42 9.60
CA PHE A 151 -2.95 14.52 9.26
C PHE A 151 -3.70 15.85 9.14
N SER A 152 -4.91 15.84 8.58
CA SER A 152 -5.75 17.03 8.47
C SER A 152 -7.24 16.69 8.57
N GLU A 153 -8.05 17.75 8.61
CA GLU A 153 -9.51 17.69 8.65
C GLU A 153 -10.07 18.30 7.37
N ARG A 154 -10.19 17.49 6.33
CA ARG A 154 -10.90 17.83 5.09
C ARG A 154 -12.30 17.20 5.10
N LYS A 155 -13.14 17.61 4.15
CA LYS A 155 -14.55 17.23 4.07
C LYS A 155 -14.79 15.74 3.79
N GLN A 156 -13.81 15.05 3.21
CA GLN A 156 -13.94 13.64 2.84
C GLN A 156 -14.07 12.76 4.10
N SER A 157 -14.91 11.72 4.02
CA SER A 157 -15.15 10.75 5.11
C SER A 157 -13.97 9.78 5.34
N THR A 158 -13.08 9.67 4.35
CA THR A 158 -11.94 8.76 4.30
C THR A 158 -10.59 9.49 4.32
N GLY A 159 -9.55 8.74 4.68
CA GLY A 159 -8.15 9.05 4.46
C GLY A 159 -7.55 8.14 3.38
N GLY A 160 -6.23 8.06 3.33
CA GLY A 160 -5.48 7.17 2.46
C GLY A 160 -5.28 5.77 3.05
N VAL A 161 -4.32 5.06 2.48
CA VAL A 161 -3.96 3.69 2.86
C VAL A 161 -3.45 3.63 4.29
N CYS A 162 -3.99 2.72 5.09
CA CYS A 162 -3.52 2.41 6.45
C CYS A 162 -3.12 0.94 6.61
N GLY A 163 -3.14 0.14 5.56
CA GLY A 163 -2.70 -1.25 5.64
C GLY A 163 -3.04 -2.08 4.42
N VAL A 164 -2.68 -3.36 4.47
CA VAL A 164 -3.06 -4.36 3.45
C VAL A 164 -3.39 -5.70 4.11
N ILE A 165 -4.17 -6.52 3.40
CA ILE A 165 -4.42 -7.93 3.70
C ILE A 165 -3.62 -8.74 2.68
N ILE A 166 -2.75 -9.63 3.15
CA ILE A 166 -1.86 -10.46 2.33
C ILE A 166 -2.18 -11.92 2.60
N GLY A 167 -2.55 -12.65 1.54
CA GLY A 167 -2.69 -14.09 1.57
C GLY A 167 -1.31 -14.77 1.57
N VAL A 168 -1.09 -15.69 2.49
CA VAL A 168 0.17 -16.42 2.66
C VAL A 168 -0.11 -17.91 2.84
N SER A 169 0.81 -18.76 2.37
CA SER A 169 0.67 -20.22 2.49
C SER A 169 0.91 -20.69 3.92
N ASN A 170 1.75 -19.97 4.67
CA ASN A 170 2.09 -20.29 6.05
C ASN A 170 2.45 -19.03 6.84
N ILE A 171 1.58 -18.66 7.78
CA ILE A 171 1.79 -17.47 8.61
C ILE A 171 3.05 -17.56 9.46
N ASP A 172 3.42 -18.72 9.99
CA ASP A 172 4.62 -18.85 10.84
C ASP A 172 5.92 -18.64 10.04
N LYS A 173 5.93 -18.96 8.74
CA LYS A 173 7.05 -18.67 7.84
C LYS A 173 7.10 -17.20 7.42
N ALA A 174 5.94 -16.56 7.23
CA ALA A 174 5.84 -15.17 6.84
C ALA A 174 6.13 -14.20 8.00
N LEU A 175 5.73 -14.56 9.22
CA LEU A 175 5.80 -13.70 10.41
C LEU A 175 7.18 -13.08 10.68
N PRO A 176 8.31 -13.80 10.58
CA PRO A 176 9.64 -13.24 10.82
C PRO A 176 9.95 -12.03 9.92
N LEU A 177 9.52 -12.03 8.66
CA LEU A 177 9.73 -10.90 7.76
C LEU A 177 9.02 -9.65 8.29
N TYR A 178 7.71 -9.75 8.48
CA TYR A 178 6.87 -8.61 8.87
C TYR A 178 7.15 -8.13 10.30
N SER A 179 7.39 -9.04 11.25
CA SER A 179 7.68 -8.67 12.64
C SER A 179 9.13 -8.21 12.83
N SER A 180 10.11 -9.04 12.45
CA SER A 180 11.51 -8.83 12.81
C SER A 180 12.24 -7.90 11.84
N ALA A 181 12.01 -8.03 10.52
CA ALA A 181 12.64 -7.17 9.53
C ALA A 181 11.93 -5.82 9.40
N LEU A 182 10.60 -5.84 9.21
CA LEU A 182 9.80 -4.65 8.96
C LEU A 182 9.36 -3.93 10.24
N GLY A 183 9.50 -4.59 11.39
CA GLY A 183 9.34 -3.97 12.71
C GLY A 183 7.88 -3.73 13.11
N PHE A 184 6.94 -4.56 12.64
CA PHE A 184 5.58 -4.59 13.16
C PHE A 184 5.58 -5.33 14.51
N SER A 185 5.44 -4.57 15.60
CA SER A 185 5.69 -5.06 16.96
C SER A 185 4.43 -5.43 17.75
N GLU A 186 3.25 -4.98 17.31
CA GLU A 186 1.99 -5.21 18.00
C GLU A 186 1.19 -6.27 17.24
N THR A 187 0.73 -7.33 17.92
CA THR A 187 -0.25 -8.26 17.37
C THR A 187 -1.63 -7.86 17.88
N VAL A 188 -2.48 -7.32 17.01
CA VAL A 188 -3.85 -6.91 17.35
C VAL A 188 -4.73 -8.13 17.59
N TYR A 189 -4.59 -9.13 16.72
CA TYR A 189 -5.17 -10.45 16.92
C TYR A 189 -4.38 -11.53 16.17
N ASN A 190 -4.48 -12.77 16.66
CA ASN A 190 -4.06 -13.99 15.99
C ASN A 190 -5.14 -15.03 16.29
N GLN A 191 -6.03 -15.28 15.32
CA GLN A 191 -7.21 -16.12 15.51
C GLN A 191 -7.33 -17.12 14.36
N SER A 192 -7.91 -18.29 14.64
CA SER A 192 -8.24 -19.29 13.62
C SER A 192 -9.70 -19.69 13.73
N GLY A 193 -10.33 -20.00 12.60
CA GLY A 193 -11.72 -20.43 12.53
C GLY A 193 -12.44 -19.86 11.31
N THR A 194 -13.76 -19.87 11.35
CA THR A 194 -14.62 -19.21 10.37
C THR A 194 -14.88 -17.76 10.78
N PHE A 195 -14.98 -16.86 9.81
CA PHE A 195 -15.20 -15.43 10.09
C PHE A 195 -16.40 -14.91 9.31
N SER A 196 -17.31 -14.19 10.00
CA SER A 196 -18.56 -13.70 9.41
C SER A 196 -18.36 -12.63 8.34
N ASP A 197 -17.21 -11.96 8.33
CA ASP A 197 -16.83 -10.96 7.34
C ASP A 197 -16.20 -11.54 6.07
N LEU A 198 -15.99 -12.87 6.03
CA LEU A 198 -15.35 -13.62 4.94
C LEU A 198 -16.29 -14.70 4.38
N GLU A 199 -15.80 -15.51 3.43
CA GLU A 199 -16.55 -16.61 2.82
C GLU A 199 -17.05 -17.59 3.90
N PRO A 200 -18.37 -17.84 4.01
CA PRO A 200 -18.90 -18.74 5.03
C PRO A 200 -18.41 -20.18 4.88
N GLY A 201 -18.09 -20.82 6.01
CA GLY A 201 -17.71 -22.24 6.04
C GLY A 201 -16.23 -22.53 5.74
N ILE A 202 -15.45 -21.52 5.36
CA ILE A 202 -13.99 -21.64 5.18
C ILE A 202 -13.27 -21.28 6.47
N HIS A 203 -12.30 -22.12 6.86
CA HIS A 203 -11.44 -21.90 7.99
C HIS A 203 -10.19 -21.13 7.57
N TYR A 204 -9.93 -20.02 8.25
CA TYR A 204 -8.72 -19.24 8.07
C TYR A 204 -7.93 -19.17 9.37
N ARG A 205 -6.63 -18.91 9.27
CA ARG A 205 -5.85 -18.26 10.33
C ARG A 205 -5.59 -16.82 9.90
N ARG A 206 -5.87 -15.87 10.78
CA ARG A 206 -5.68 -14.42 10.54
C ARG A 206 -4.79 -13.83 11.61
N VAL A 207 -3.76 -13.10 11.21
CA VAL A 207 -2.87 -12.35 12.11
C VAL A 207 -2.77 -10.91 11.66
N LEU A 208 -3.31 -9.98 12.47
CA LEU A 208 -3.16 -8.56 12.24
C LEU A 208 -2.00 -8.01 13.06
N LEU A 209 -0.98 -7.54 12.35
CA LEU A 209 0.17 -6.88 12.92
C LEU A 209 0.04 -5.37 12.74
N ARG A 210 0.28 -4.62 13.80
CA ARG A 210 0.23 -3.17 13.81
C ARG A 210 1.60 -2.56 14.07
N LYS A 211 1.86 -1.48 13.35
CA LYS A 211 2.94 -0.56 13.63
C LYS A 211 2.34 0.79 14.02
N PRO A 212 2.46 1.21 15.29
CA PRO A 212 1.92 2.48 15.72
C PRO A 212 2.65 3.65 15.08
N GLN A 213 1.92 4.74 14.86
CA GLN A 213 2.52 6.02 14.45
C GLN A 213 3.50 6.50 15.53
N LYS A 214 4.67 6.97 15.08
CA LYS A 214 5.61 7.72 15.92
C LYS A 214 6.04 8.97 15.18
N ASP A 215 6.42 10.01 15.93
CA ASP A 215 7.02 11.23 15.39
C ASP A 215 8.48 11.00 14.99
N GLU A 216 8.71 10.02 14.12
CA GLU A 216 9.99 9.66 13.56
C GLU A 216 9.90 9.39 12.05
N GLY A 217 10.71 10.11 11.27
CA GLY A 217 10.71 10.10 9.82
C GLY A 217 10.04 11.33 9.22
N ALA A 218 10.36 11.65 7.97
CA ALA A 218 9.94 12.89 7.33
C ALA A 218 8.41 13.00 7.20
N PHE A 219 7.76 11.89 6.88
CA PHE A 219 6.36 11.81 6.49
C PHE A 219 5.48 11.07 7.51
N SER A 220 6.02 10.71 8.68
CA SER A 220 5.31 9.81 9.61
C SER A 220 3.98 10.38 10.12
N ARG A 221 3.85 11.71 10.24
CA ARG A 221 2.57 12.39 10.57
C ARG A 221 1.56 12.32 9.42
N LEU A 222 2.01 12.27 8.18
CA LEU A 222 1.16 12.09 7.02
C LEU A 222 0.66 10.65 6.95
N PHE A 223 1.55 9.66 6.99
CA PHE A 223 1.19 8.26 6.81
C PHE A 223 0.41 7.68 7.99
N GLY A 224 0.78 8.01 9.23
CA GLY A 224 0.07 7.53 10.40
C GLY A 224 0.49 6.12 10.85
N HIS A 225 -0.41 5.43 11.56
CA HIS A 225 -0.22 4.02 11.89
C HIS A 225 -0.48 3.17 10.65
N ILE A 226 0.12 1.98 10.62
CA ILE A 226 -0.10 1.02 9.54
C ILE A 226 -0.28 -0.39 10.06
N ASP A 227 -1.10 -1.15 9.34
CA ASP A 227 -1.45 -2.53 9.66
C ASP A 227 -1.11 -3.47 8.50
N ILE A 228 -0.66 -4.69 8.82
CA ILE A 228 -0.54 -5.81 7.89
C ILE A 228 -1.35 -6.96 8.46
N GLU A 229 -2.36 -7.40 7.71
CA GLU A 229 -3.11 -8.61 8.03
C GLU A 229 -2.58 -9.75 7.17
N LEU A 230 -2.02 -10.77 7.80
CA LEU A 230 -1.70 -12.03 7.14
C LEU A 230 -2.89 -12.96 7.26
N ILE A 231 -3.33 -13.52 6.14
CA ILE A 231 -4.42 -14.49 6.08
C ILE A 231 -3.95 -15.77 5.42
N GLN A 232 -4.21 -16.90 6.07
CA GLN A 232 -3.91 -18.23 5.57
C GLN A 232 -5.22 -19.01 5.49
N ASP A 233 -5.54 -19.50 4.30
CA ASP A 233 -6.62 -20.46 4.10
C ASP A 233 -6.17 -21.84 4.63
N LEU A 234 -7.00 -22.48 5.45
CA LEU A 234 -6.69 -23.77 6.08
C LEU A 234 -7.38 -24.94 5.38
N ASP A 235 -8.32 -24.67 4.48
CA ASP A 235 -9.16 -25.69 3.86
C ASP A 235 -8.79 -25.97 2.39
N ARG A 236 -8.01 -25.08 1.76
CA ARG A 236 -7.54 -25.27 0.38
C ARG A 236 -6.09 -24.86 0.18
N GLU A 237 -5.51 -25.37 -0.89
CA GLU A 237 -4.25 -24.88 -1.44
C GLU A 237 -4.46 -23.52 -2.11
N PRO A 238 -3.76 -22.46 -1.67
CA PRO A 238 -3.93 -21.12 -2.22
C PRO A 238 -3.21 -20.97 -3.57
N ARG A 239 -3.74 -20.11 -4.44
CA ARG A 239 -3.15 -19.82 -5.76
C ARG A 239 -2.46 -18.46 -5.75
N LYS A 240 -1.39 -18.29 -6.53
CA LYS A 240 -0.74 -16.98 -6.71
C LYS A 240 -1.63 -16.08 -7.55
N ILE A 241 -2.07 -14.94 -7.00
CA ILE A 241 -2.98 -14.04 -7.73
C ILE A 241 -2.32 -13.45 -9.00
N PHE A 242 -0.99 -13.31 -9.01
CA PHE A 242 -0.21 -12.85 -10.18
C PHE A 242 0.41 -13.98 -11.02
N GLU A 243 -0.06 -15.22 -10.85
CA GLU A 243 0.38 -16.36 -11.68
C GLU A 243 0.23 -16.05 -13.18
N HIS A 244 1.32 -16.19 -13.94
CA HIS A 244 1.40 -15.89 -15.38
C HIS A 244 1.07 -14.44 -15.78
N ARG A 245 1.26 -13.50 -14.85
CA ARG A 245 1.06 -12.06 -15.05
C ARG A 245 2.32 -11.29 -14.70
N TYR A 246 2.44 -10.09 -15.24
CA TYR A 246 3.55 -9.19 -15.00
C TYR A 246 3.21 -8.17 -13.92
N TRP A 247 4.25 -7.65 -13.26
CA TRP A 247 4.12 -6.42 -12.51
C TRP A 247 3.61 -5.32 -13.46
N GLY A 248 2.53 -4.65 -13.07
CA GLY A 248 1.78 -3.69 -13.90
C GLY A 248 0.49 -4.25 -14.53
N ASP A 249 0.26 -5.57 -14.50
CA ASP A 249 -1.03 -6.17 -14.85
C ASP A 249 -2.11 -5.85 -13.79
N LEU A 250 -3.38 -6.10 -14.11
CA LEU A 250 -4.51 -5.60 -13.32
C LEU A 250 -4.47 -6.08 -11.85
N GLY A 251 -4.55 -5.14 -10.91
CA GLY A 251 -4.67 -5.39 -9.47
C GLY A 251 -3.49 -4.89 -8.63
N PHE A 252 -3.41 -5.31 -7.37
CA PHE A 252 -2.41 -4.80 -6.42
C PHE A 252 -1.01 -5.38 -6.69
N ILE A 253 -0.13 -4.59 -7.30
CA ILE A 253 1.17 -5.05 -7.81
C ILE A 253 2.28 -5.03 -6.76
N HIS A 254 2.16 -4.22 -5.71
CA HIS A 254 3.06 -4.22 -4.54
C HIS A 254 2.50 -3.36 -3.40
N VAL A 255 3.04 -3.52 -2.19
CA VAL A 255 2.91 -2.57 -1.08
C VAL A 255 4.25 -1.87 -0.86
N CYS A 256 4.25 -0.54 -0.76
CA CYS A 256 5.47 0.24 -0.60
C CYS A 256 5.55 0.91 0.78
N PHE A 257 6.69 0.76 1.45
CA PHE A 257 6.97 1.41 2.73
C PHE A 257 7.97 2.56 2.60
N ASP A 258 7.70 3.65 3.32
CA ASP A 258 8.65 4.74 3.50
C ASP A 258 9.75 4.35 4.51
N VAL A 259 11.00 4.51 4.09
CA VAL A 259 12.18 4.03 4.81
C VAL A 259 13.11 5.18 5.16
N ASN A 260 13.48 5.26 6.44
CA ASN A 260 14.46 6.24 6.94
C ASN A 260 15.91 5.82 6.70
N ASN A 261 16.19 4.51 6.66
CA ASN A 261 17.54 3.96 6.50
C ASN A 261 17.51 2.66 5.69
N MET A 262 17.68 2.82 4.37
CA MET A 262 17.64 1.73 3.40
C MET A 262 18.77 0.71 3.61
N ASP A 263 19.98 1.16 3.98
CA ASP A 263 21.12 0.26 4.18
C ASP A 263 20.91 -0.65 5.39
N ARG A 264 20.40 -0.10 6.50
CA ARG A 264 20.07 -0.91 7.67
C ARG A 264 18.92 -1.88 7.39
N LEU A 265 17.92 -1.47 6.62
CA LEU A 265 16.84 -2.36 6.21
C LEU A 265 17.39 -3.53 5.37
N LYS A 266 18.29 -3.24 4.42
CA LYS A 266 18.95 -4.24 3.60
C LYS A 266 19.68 -5.29 4.43
N GLU A 267 20.42 -4.87 5.46
CA GLU A 267 21.10 -5.79 6.39
C GLU A 267 20.11 -6.69 7.14
N LEU A 268 19.02 -6.13 7.67
CA LEU A 268 18.01 -6.89 8.41
C LEU A 268 17.29 -7.91 7.52
N CYS A 269 16.86 -7.49 6.32
CA CYS A 269 16.19 -8.37 5.37
C CYS A 269 17.15 -9.49 4.91
N SER A 270 18.39 -9.15 4.55
CA SER A 270 19.39 -10.14 4.12
C SER A 270 19.74 -11.14 5.23
N GLY A 271 19.82 -10.69 6.49
CA GLY A 271 20.06 -11.56 7.65
C GLY A 271 18.93 -12.58 7.90
N LEU A 272 17.75 -12.36 7.33
CA LEU A 272 16.60 -13.27 7.37
C LEU A 272 16.36 -14.02 6.05
N GLY A 273 17.27 -13.88 5.07
CA GLY A 273 17.18 -14.54 3.77
C GLY A 273 16.40 -13.77 2.69
N TYR A 274 15.95 -12.54 2.97
CA TYR A 274 15.20 -11.69 2.03
C TYR A 274 16.14 -10.66 1.39
N SER A 275 16.87 -11.07 0.36
CA SER A 275 17.77 -10.16 -0.35
C SER A 275 17.00 -9.15 -1.18
N PHE A 276 17.50 -7.91 -1.21
CA PHE A 276 16.94 -6.86 -2.05
C PHE A 276 17.02 -7.23 -3.54
N THR A 277 15.90 -7.09 -4.23
CA THR A 277 15.75 -7.17 -5.68
C THR A 277 15.41 -5.78 -6.23
N VAL A 278 15.69 -5.53 -7.52
CA VAL A 278 15.46 -4.20 -8.16
C VAL A 278 15.98 -3.04 -7.28
N ASP A 279 17.23 -3.08 -6.85
CA ASP A 279 17.81 -2.00 -6.04
C ASP A 279 18.32 -0.90 -6.96
N SER A 280 17.74 0.31 -6.89
CA SER A 280 18.24 1.45 -7.66
C SER A 280 19.66 1.85 -7.26
N ALA A 281 20.15 1.34 -6.12
CA ALA A 281 21.44 1.53 -5.45
C ALA A 281 21.74 2.99 -5.04
N ASN A 282 21.48 3.93 -5.93
CA ASN A 282 21.65 5.36 -5.78
C ASN A 282 20.31 6.09 -5.91
N THR A 283 20.36 7.42 -5.80
CA THR A 283 19.22 8.28 -6.07
C THR A 283 18.74 8.07 -7.50
N PHE A 284 17.51 7.57 -7.62
CA PHE A 284 16.73 7.49 -8.83
C PHE A 284 15.87 8.75 -8.97
N ASP A 285 15.86 9.31 -10.17
CA ASP A 285 15.07 10.50 -10.50
C ASP A 285 13.67 10.08 -10.96
N MET A 286 12.64 10.64 -10.33
CA MET A 286 11.22 10.43 -10.64
C MET A 286 10.59 11.77 -11.06
N GLY A 287 11.33 12.55 -11.85
CA GLY A 287 10.94 13.87 -12.33
C GLY A 287 11.04 14.93 -11.24
N GLU A 288 9.97 15.13 -10.49
CA GLU A 288 9.91 16.18 -9.46
C GLU A 288 10.40 15.71 -8.09
N ALA A 289 10.40 14.39 -7.87
CA ALA A 289 10.90 13.73 -6.67
C ALA A 289 12.11 12.85 -7.00
N ALA A 290 12.92 12.53 -5.99
CA ALA A 290 14.03 11.60 -6.17
C ALA A 290 14.28 10.82 -4.88
N GLY A 291 14.67 9.55 -5.00
CA GLY A 291 14.87 8.65 -3.86
C GLY A 291 15.62 7.38 -4.26
N ARG A 292 15.93 6.52 -3.29
CA ARG A 292 16.36 5.14 -3.58
C ARG A 292 15.16 4.23 -3.40
N PHE A 293 14.97 3.28 -4.29
CA PHE A 293 13.95 2.25 -4.12
C PHE A 293 14.54 0.85 -4.28
N SER A 294 13.89 -0.12 -3.66
CA SER A 294 14.23 -1.54 -3.78
C SER A 294 13.01 -2.39 -3.46
N TYR A 295 13.03 -3.64 -3.90
CA TYR A 295 12.02 -4.65 -3.63
C TYR A 295 12.59 -5.79 -2.78
N ILE A 296 11.70 -6.52 -2.12
CA ILE A 296 11.88 -7.91 -1.72
C ILE A 296 10.61 -8.69 -2.08
N GLU A 297 10.71 -10.00 -2.07
CA GLU A 297 9.56 -10.90 -2.07
C GLU A 297 9.37 -11.49 -0.67
N ASP A 298 8.12 -11.58 -0.22
CA ASP A 298 7.80 -12.41 0.94
C ASP A 298 7.93 -13.91 0.59
N PRO A 299 7.78 -14.85 1.55
CA PRO A 299 7.95 -16.28 1.29
C PRO A 299 7.09 -16.85 0.15
N ASP A 300 5.98 -16.18 -0.18
CA ASP A 300 5.02 -16.62 -1.19
C ASP A 300 5.15 -15.86 -2.52
N GLY A 301 6.04 -14.86 -2.59
CA GLY A 301 6.32 -14.05 -3.77
C GLY A 301 5.57 -12.72 -3.82
N THR A 302 4.95 -12.28 -2.72
CA THR A 302 4.32 -10.95 -2.66
C THR A 302 5.39 -9.88 -2.69
N LEU A 303 5.26 -8.93 -3.63
CA LEU A 303 6.21 -7.84 -3.78
C LEU A 303 6.02 -6.77 -2.70
N ILE A 304 7.10 -6.49 -1.99
CA ILE A 304 7.21 -5.43 -0.99
C ILE A 304 8.25 -4.44 -1.47
N GLU A 305 7.83 -3.21 -1.74
CA GLU A 305 8.70 -2.10 -2.14
C GLU A 305 9.12 -1.28 -0.91
N PHE A 306 10.31 -0.71 -1.01
CA PHE A 306 10.87 0.23 -0.06
C PHE A 306 11.32 1.47 -0.79
N VAL A 307 10.91 2.65 -0.32
CA VAL A 307 11.36 3.93 -0.85
C VAL A 307 11.98 4.76 0.27
N GLN A 308 13.18 5.28 -0.01
CA GLN A 308 13.81 6.32 0.80
C GLN A 308 13.87 7.62 -0.02
N ALA A 309 13.04 8.59 0.37
CA ALA A 309 13.01 9.89 -0.31
C ALA A 309 14.29 10.71 -0.04
N HIS A 310 14.88 11.25 -1.10
CA HIS A 310 16.06 12.13 -1.03
C HIS A 310 15.71 13.58 -1.36
N LYS A 311 14.68 13.83 -2.17
CA LYS A 311 14.23 15.15 -2.62
C LYS A 311 12.71 15.22 -2.60
N LEU A 312 12.18 16.29 -2.00
CA LEU A 312 10.74 16.58 -1.96
C LEU A 312 10.47 17.96 -2.58
N PRO A 313 9.60 18.08 -3.60
CA PRO A 313 9.14 19.38 -4.09
C PRO A 313 8.25 20.07 -3.04
N LEU A 314 8.56 21.33 -2.71
CA LEU A 314 7.72 22.16 -1.84
C LEU A 314 6.85 23.14 -2.65
N LEU A 315 7.45 23.84 -3.61
CA LEU A 315 6.73 24.72 -4.56
C LEU A 315 7.22 24.42 -5.98
N LYS A 316 6.49 23.53 -6.66
CA LYS A 316 6.85 23.04 -8.02
C LYS A 316 7.05 24.19 -9.00
N ASN A 317 6.10 25.11 -9.07
CA ASN A 317 6.12 26.26 -9.99
C ASN A 317 7.28 27.25 -9.75
N LEU A 318 7.88 27.24 -8.56
CA LEU A 318 9.03 28.08 -8.21
C LEU A 318 10.34 27.28 -8.14
N GLY A 319 10.31 25.99 -8.51
CA GLY A 319 11.47 25.11 -8.44
C GLY A 319 12.05 24.96 -7.03
N TRP A 320 11.24 25.12 -5.97
CA TRP A 320 11.71 25.02 -4.60
C TRP A 320 11.59 23.58 -4.08
N TYR A 321 12.74 23.00 -3.71
CA TYR A 321 12.83 21.61 -3.25
C TYR A 321 13.56 21.51 -1.90
N LEU A 322 13.14 20.53 -1.10
CA LEU A 322 13.81 20.14 0.13
C LEU A 322 14.68 18.91 -0.11
N ASN A 323 15.97 19.01 0.21
CA ASN A 323 16.87 17.86 0.25
C ASN A 323 16.68 17.11 1.58
N ILE A 324 15.99 15.98 1.53
CA ILE A 324 15.72 15.12 2.70
C ILE A 324 17.00 14.41 3.14
N LYS A 325 17.87 13.99 2.20
CA LYS A 325 19.12 13.26 2.50
C LYS A 325 20.05 14.03 3.44
N LYS A 326 20.04 15.37 3.38
CA LYS A 326 20.84 16.24 4.25
C LYS A 326 20.21 16.50 5.63
N ARG A 327 19.00 16.02 5.90
CA ARG A 327 18.32 16.24 7.18
C ARG A 327 18.96 15.38 8.27
N LYS A 328 19.63 16.05 9.21
CA LYS A 328 20.21 15.42 10.40
C LYS A 328 19.14 15.01 11.44
N LYS A 329 17.95 15.62 11.39
CA LYS A 329 16.87 15.39 12.36
C LYS A 329 15.89 14.34 11.83
N LYS A 330 15.71 13.26 12.60
CA LYS A 330 14.70 12.22 12.34
C LYS A 330 13.26 12.64 12.69
N LYS A 331 13.02 13.92 13.00
CA LYS A 331 11.68 14.44 13.33
C LYS A 331 10.81 14.57 12.07
N PRO A 332 9.48 14.58 12.21
CA PRO A 332 8.56 14.90 11.11
C PRO A 332 8.88 16.24 10.44
N LEU A 333 8.53 16.34 9.16
CA LEU A 333 8.42 17.65 8.53
C LEU A 333 7.32 18.46 9.21
N PRO A 334 7.46 19.80 9.32
CA PRO A 334 6.37 20.66 9.72
C PRO A 334 5.14 20.42 8.84
N ASP A 335 3.95 20.39 9.44
CA ASP A 335 2.70 20.09 8.72
C ASP A 335 2.45 21.05 7.54
N TRP A 336 2.88 22.31 7.64
CA TRP A 336 2.75 23.27 6.53
C TRP A 336 3.54 22.86 5.29
N MET A 337 4.72 22.24 5.45
CA MET A 337 5.54 21.76 4.32
C MET A 337 4.89 20.56 3.65
N LEU A 338 4.32 19.65 4.44
CA LEU A 338 3.62 18.48 3.91
C LEU A 338 2.33 18.90 3.20
N LYS A 339 1.64 19.94 3.69
CA LYS A 339 0.45 20.50 3.05
C LYS A 339 0.72 21.11 1.67
N THR A 340 1.96 21.51 1.34
CA THR A 340 2.27 22.03 0.00
C THR A 340 2.39 20.95 -1.07
N MET A 341 2.34 19.66 -0.69
CA MET A 341 2.18 18.57 -1.65
C MET A 341 0.77 18.52 -2.24
N GLY A 342 -0.20 19.15 -1.55
CA GLY A 342 -1.64 19.18 -1.82
C GLY A 342 -2.12 20.28 -2.75
#